data_AF-A0A532T7C3-F1
#
_entry.id   AF-A0A532T7C3-F1
#
_cell.length_a   1.000
_cell.length_b   1.000
_cell.length_c   1.000
_cell.angle_alpha   90.00
_cell.angle_beta   90.00
_cell.angle_gamma   90.00
#
_symmetry.space_group_name_H-M   'P 1'
#
loop_
_entity.id
_entity.type
_entity.pdbx_description
1 polymer ?
#
loop_
_entity_poly.entity_id
_entity_poly.type
_entity_poly.pdbx_seq_one_letter_code
_entity_poly.pdbx_strand_id
1 'polypeptide(L)'
;MLKNFMKVEINGEYIDFSIKFETLKRNLLGELKGLIIKIDGTVIFDVDLFPNSFHIRLNGVFYNNHDISKIYNENITTLDNFVLIIPNRSNIISGKHKISLVGKISNLTVTSKFKIMPSQEKLEYPLIQTNFHKNLLDDKYCPFCKKEIIEENQKICEFCGGELVERRV
;
A
#
# COMPACT_ATOMS: atom_id res chain seq x y z
N MET A 1 -1.78 -25.34 -10.53
CA MET A 1 -1.45 -24.38 -11.61
C MET A 1 -2.10 -23.04 -11.22
N LEU A 2 -1.33 -22.06 -10.74
CA LEU A 2 -1.83 -20.81 -10.12
C LEU A 2 -1.00 -19.60 -10.61
N LYS A 3 -0.90 -19.41 -11.93
CA LYS A 3 0.05 -18.43 -12.51
C LYS A 3 -0.47 -16.99 -12.58
N ASN A 4 -1.75 -16.72 -12.32
CA ASN A 4 -2.39 -15.44 -12.70
C ASN A 4 -3.18 -14.75 -11.58
N PHE A 5 -2.88 -15.03 -10.31
CA PHE A 5 -3.66 -14.46 -9.20
C PHE A 5 -3.31 -13.01 -8.89
N MET A 6 -2.12 -12.56 -9.31
CA MET A 6 -1.63 -11.22 -8.99
C MET A 6 -0.79 -10.66 -10.13
N LYS A 7 -0.99 -9.39 -10.45
CA LYS A 7 -0.14 -8.57 -11.33
C LYS A 7 0.40 -7.42 -10.49
N VAL A 8 1.69 -7.10 -10.67
CA VAL A 8 2.35 -6.02 -9.94
C VAL A 8 3.03 -5.07 -10.91
N GLU A 9 2.71 -3.79 -10.83
CA GLU A 9 3.23 -2.75 -11.71
C GLU A 9 3.74 -1.55 -10.89
N ILE A 10 4.81 -0.90 -11.37
CA ILE A 10 5.30 0.35 -10.77
C ILE A 10 4.74 1.51 -11.58
N ASN A 11 4.02 2.41 -10.92
CA ASN A 11 3.45 3.59 -11.54
C ASN A 11 3.97 4.87 -10.85
N GLY A 12 5.13 5.35 -11.32
CA GLY A 12 5.81 6.50 -10.71
C GLY A 12 6.18 6.22 -9.25
N GLU A 13 5.62 7.01 -8.33
CA GLU A 13 5.84 6.89 -6.89
C GLU A 13 5.00 5.79 -6.23
N TYR A 14 4.21 5.02 -6.99
CA TYR A 14 3.31 3.98 -6.46
C TYR A 14 3.61 2.60 -7.04
N ILE A 15 3.11 1.57 -6.35
CA ILE A 15 3.09 0.18 -6.79
C ILE A 15 1.64 -0.29 -6.78
N ASP A 16 1.17 -0.77 -7.93
CA ASP A 16 -0.16 -1.32 -8.14
C ASP A 16 -0.10 -2.84 -7.97
N PHE A 17 -0.89 -3.39 -7.06
CA PHE A 17 -1.12 -4.82 -6.85
C PHE A 17 -2.51 -5.17 -7.34
N SER A 18 -2.63 -5.61 -8.59
CA SER A 18 -3.90 -6.16 -9.09
C SER A 18 -4.04 -7.59 -8.58
N ILE A 19 -5.06 -7.85 -7.75
CA ILE A 19 -5.30 -9.16 -7.13
C ILE A 19 -6.63 -9.69 -7.68
N LYS A 20 -6.60 -10.89 -8.25
CA LYS A 20 -7.81 -11.61 -8.64
C LYS A 20 -8.21 -12.54 -7.51
N PHE A 21 -9.44 -12.47 -7.01
CA PHE A 21 -9.91 -13.41 -6.00
C PHE A 21 -10.50 -14.66 -6.68
N GLU A 22 -10.26 -15.85 -6.11
CA GLU A 22 -10.72 -17.15 -6.67
C GLU A 22 -12.09 -17.58 -6.14
N THR A 23 -12.51 -17.03 -5.02
CA THR A 23 -13.77 -17.39 -4.36
C THR A 23 -14.88 -16.40 -4.70
N LEU A 24 -16.11 -16.91 -4.82
CA LEU A 24 -17.29 -16.20 -5.29
C LEU A 24 -17.66 -14.93 -4.49
N LYS A 25 -17.27 -14.83 -3.21
CA LYS A 25 -17.63 -13.70 -2.36
C LYS A 25 -16.67 -13.57 -1.17
N ARG A 26 -15.89 -12.49 -1.10
CA ARG A 26 -15.06 -12.13 0.07
C ARG A 26 -15.41 -10.73 0.53
N ASN A 27 -15.46 -10.54 1.85
CA ASN A 27 -15.61 -9.22 2.44
C ASN A 27 -14.26 -8.48 2.34
N LEU A 28 -14.26 -7.29 1.74
CA LEU A 28 -13.04 -6.51 1.52
C LEU A 28 -12.31 -6.14 2.83
N LEU A 29 -13.05 -5.79 3.89
CA LEU A 29 -12.46 -5.53 5.21
C LEU A 29 -11.69 -6.74 5.74
N GLY A 30 -12.22 -7.95 5.54
CA GLY A 30 -11.58 -9.19 5.97
C GLY A 30 -10.28 -9.49 5.21
N GLU A 31 -10.20 -9.11 3.94
CA GLU A 31 -9.01 -9.33 3.10
C GLU A 31 -7.93 -8.27 3.33
N LEU A 32 -8.33 -7.03 3.59
CA LEU A 32 -7.39 -5.94 3.87
C LEU A 32 -6.81 -6.04 5.27
N LYS A 33 -7.62 -6.34 6.28
CA LYS A 33 -7.21 -6.26 7.68
C LYS A 33 -6.10 -7.29 7.99
N GLY A 34 -4.98 -6.80 8.53
CA GLY A 34 -3.79 -7.61 8.77
C GLY A 34 -3.06 -8.05 7.49
N LEU A 35 -3.31 -7.42 6.34
CA LEU A 35 -2.56 -7.64 5.10
C LEU A 35 -1.15 -7.05 5.20
N ILE A 36 -0.16 -7.88 4.94
CA ILE A 36 1.24 -7.52 4.77
C ILE A 36 1.68 -7.88 3.35
N ILE A 37 2.41 -6.96 2.73
CA ILE A 37 3.10 -7.19 1.46
C ILE A 37 4.61 -7.19 1.71
N LYS A 38 5.25 -8.25 1.24
CA LYS A 38 6.71 -8.37 1.25
C LYS A 38 7.26 -8.50 -0.16
N ILE A 39 8.35 -7.81 -0.45
CA ILE A 39 9.15 -7.96 -1.66
C ILE A 39 10.56 -8.35 -1.27
N ASP A 40 11.02 -9.49 -1.79
CA ASP A 40 12.31 -10.11 -1.49
C ASP A 40 12.57 -10.32 0.02
N GLY A 41 11.48 -10.56 0.76
CA GLY A 41 11.50 -10.79 2.21
C GLY A 41 11.30 -9.51 3.05
N THR A 42 11.49 -8.34 2.47
CA THR A 42 11.31 -7.04 3.13
C THR A 42 9.84 -6.66 3.16
N VAL A 43 9.33 -6.24 4.33
CA VAL A 43 7.98 -5.67 4.44
C VAL A 43 7.98 -4.30 3.76
N ILE A 44 7.17 -4.16 2.72
CA ILE A 44 7.01 -2.89 2.00
C ILE A 44 5.69 -2.21 2.33
N PHE A 45 4.73 -2.96 2.87
CA PHE A 45 3.43 -2.47 3.29
C PHE A 45 2.86 -3.41 4.35
N ASP A 46 2.27 -2.82 5.40
CA ASP A 46 1.45 -3.49 6.40
C ASP A 46 0.27 -2.54 6.65
N VAL A 47 -0.95 -3.01 6.39
CA VAL A 47 -2.17 -2.20 6.53
C VAL A 47 -2.32 -1.63 7.94
N ASP A 48 -1.85 -2.35 8.96
CA ASP A 48 -2.02 -1.98 10.35
C ASP A 48 -0.99 -0.90 10.75
N LEU A 49 0.18 -0.91 10.11
CA LEU A 49 1.24 0.10 10.33
C LEU A 49 1.04 1.36 9.48
N PHE A 50 0.43 1.21 8.31
CA PHE A 50 0.22 2.32 7.37
C PHE A 50 -1.25 2.41 6.93
N PRO A 51 -2.19 2.56 7.88
CA PRO A 51 -3.61 2.51 7.60
C PRO A 51 -4.07 3.66 6.71
N ASN A 52 -3.28 4.73 6.57
CA ASN A 52 -3.58 5.90 5.73
C ASN A 52 -2.85 5.93 4.39
N SER A 53 -2.00 4.95 4.13
CA SER A 53 -1.03 5.01 3.04
C SER A 53 -1.30 4.02 1.92
N PHE A 54 -2.55 3.92 1.51
CA PHE A 54 -2.93 3.12 0.35
C PHE A 54 -4.20 3.65 -0.29
N HIS A 55 -4.42 3.25 -1.53
CA HIS A 55 -5.65 3.48 -2.26
C HIS A 55 -6.16 2.17 -2.83
N ILE A 56 -7.44 2.15 -3.18
CA ILE A 56 -8.07 1.01 -3.84
C ILE A 56 -8.66 1.47 -5.16
N ARG A 57 -8.43 0.71 -6.21
CA ARG A 57 -9.20 0.80 -7.44
C ARG A 57 -10.01 -0.49 -7.60
N LEU A 58 -11.32 -0.36 -7.53
CA LEU A 58 -12.27 -1.46 -7.67
C LEU A 58 -13.11 -1.23 -8.93
N ASN A 59 -13.02 -2.13 -9.90
CA ASN A 59 -13.73 -2.02 -11.19
C ASN A 59 -13.51 -0.68 -11.91
N GLY A 60 -12.31 -0.12 -11.78
CA GLY A 60 -11.94 1.17 -12.37
C GLY A 60 -12.33 2.39 -11.52
N VAL A 61 -13.17 2.23 -10.49
CA VAL A 61 -13.51 3.29 -9.55
C VAL A 61 -12.41 3.41 -8.50
N PHE A 62 -11.95 4.63 -8.29
CA PHE A 62 -10.89 4.94 -7.34
C PHE A 62 -11.47 5.34 -5.98
N TYR A 63 -10.94 4.74 -4.92
CA TYR A 63 -11.30 4.99 -3.54
C TYR A 63 -10.04 5.41 -2.77
N ASN A 64 -10.08 6.62 -2.22
CA ASN A 64 -9.10 7.05 -1.25
C ASN A 64 -9.26 6.29 0.06
N ASN A 65 -8.20 6.18 0.84
CA ASN A 65 -8.27 5.50 2.14
C ASN A 65 -9.42 6.02 3.04
N HIS A 66 -9.59 7.34 3.12
CA HIS A 66 -10.66 7.95 3.93
C HIS A 66 -12.08 7.54 3.47
N ASP A 67 -12.22 7.14 2.21
CA ASP A 67 -13.46 6.69 1.61
C ASP A 67 -13.63 5.17 1.62
N ILE A 68 -12.65 4.38 2.11
CA ILE A 68 -12.72 2.92 2.09
C ILE A 68 -13.88 2.39 2.96
N SER A 69 -14.32 3.16 3.96
CA SER A 69 -15.54 2.87 4.73
C SER A 69 -16.77 2.64 3.86
N LYS A 70 -16.83 3.26 2.67
CA LYS A 70 -17.92 3.09 1.71
C LYS A 70 -17.92 1.69 1.07
N ILE A 71 -16.76 1.05 0.97
CA ILE A 71 -16.57 -0.24 0.29
C ILE A 71 -16.18 -1.39 1.24
N TYR A 72 -15.96 -1.13 2.52
CA TYR A 72 -15.53 -2.18 3.46
C TYR A 72 -16.51 -3.35 3.58
N ASN A 73 -17.81 -3.07 3.47
CA ASN A 73 -18.86 -4.07 3.54
C ASN A 73 -19.24 -4.61 2.14
N GLU A 74 -18.61 -4.10 1.09
CA GLU A 74 -18.81 -4.64 -0.25
C GLU A 74 -18.19 -6.03 -0.33
N ASN A 75 -18.89 -6.87 -1.09
CA ASN A 75 -18.44 -8.20 -1.36
C ASN A 75 -17.75 -8.22 -2.70
N ILE A 76 -16.47 -8.60 -2.68
CA ILE A 76 -15.68 -8.73 -3.87
C ILE A 76 -15.85 -10.15 -4.40
N THR A 77 -16.10 -10.22 -5.68
CA THR A 77 -16.32 -11.43 -6.47
C THR A 77 -15.12 -11.69 -7.37
N THR A 78 -15.12 -12.86 -8.02
CA THR A 78 -14.06 -13.25 -8.97
C THR A 78 -14.05 -12.41 -10.25
N LEU A 79 -15.14 -11.68 -10.53
CA LEU A 79 -15.27 -10.79 -11.69
C LEU A 79 -14.72 -9.39 -11.41
N ASP A 80 -14.54 -9.03 -10.15
CA ASP A 80 -14.13 -7.70 -9.78
C ASP A 80 -12.63 -7.49 -10.03
N ASN A 81 -12.31 -6.37 -10.65
CA ASN A 81 -10.93 -5.93 -10.82
C ASN A 81 -10.51 -5.11 -9.61
N PHE A 82 -9.91 -5.79 -8.63
CA PHE A 82 -9.37 -5.16 -7.43
C PHE A 82 -7.88 -4.84 -7.60
N VAL A 83 -7.53 -3.58 -7.37
CA VAL A 83 -6.14 -3.12 -7.33
C VAL A 83 -5.89 -2.39 -6.02
N LEU A 84 -4.93 -2.90 -5.25
CA LEU A 84 -4.38 -2.22 -4.09
C LEU A 84 -3.18 -1.38 -4.54
N ILE A 85 -3.21 -0.09 -4.23
CA ILE A 85 -2.20 0.88 -4.69
C ILE A 85 -1.48 1.40 -3.46
N ILE A 86 -0.17 1.19 -3.39
CA ILE A 86 0.64 1.62 -2.24
C ILE A 86 1.80 2.50 -2.69
N PRO A 87 2.28 3.45 -1.88
CA PRO A 87 3.47 4.22 -2.19
C PRO A 87 4.72 3.33 -2.29
N ASN A 88 5.58 3.59 -3.28
CA ASN A 88 6.85 2.92 -3.52
C ASN A 88 7.97 3.45 -2.62
N ARG A 89 7.77 3.40 -1.29
CA ARG A 89 8.70 3.96 -0.29
C ARG A 89 10.06 3.28 -0.29
N SER A 90 10.07 1.99 -0.63
CA SER A 90 11.27 1.16 -0.68
C SER A 90 12.06 1.29 -2.00
N ASN A 91 11.69 2.22 -2.89
CA ASN A 91 12.31 2.43 -4.20
C ASN A 91 12.46 1.14 -5.01
N ILE A 92 11.41 0.31 -5.01
CA ILE A 92 11.35 -0.92 -5.79
C ILE A 92 11.45 -0.55 -7.26
N ILE A 93 12.33 -1.24 -7.98
CA ILE A 93 12.56 -1.06 -9.41
C ILE A 93 11.94 -2.20 -10.21
N SER A 94 11.81 -2.00 -11.53
CA SER A 94 11.33 -3.07 -12.41
C SER A 94 12.32 -4.25 -12.43
N GLY A 95 11.81 -5.46 -12.28
CA GLY A 95 12.68 -6.63 -12.14
C GLY A 95 11.93 -7.90 -11.77
N LYS A 96 12.67 -9.00 -11.62
CA LYS A 96 12.12 -10.23 -11.04
C LYS A 96 12.25 -10.15 -9.53
N HIS A 97 11.13 -10.22 -8.83
CA HIS A 97 11.06 -10.15 -7.38
C HIS A 97 10.28 -11.32 -6.81
N LYS A 98 10.60 -11.74 -5.59
CA LYS A 98 9.79 -12.65 -4.79
C LYS A 98 8.78 -11.82 -4.00
N ILE A 99 7.51 -11.92 -4.35
CA ILE A 99 6.44 -11.17 -3.69
C ILE A 99 5.65 -12.12 -2.80
N SER A 100 5.37 -11.68 -1.58
CA SER A 100 4.56 -12.40 -0.60
C SER A 100 3.41 -11.52 -0.12
N LEU A 101 2.19 -12.01 -0.24
CA LEU A 101 1.01 -11.46 0.42
C LEU A 101 0.71 -12.32 1.65
N VAL A 102 0.62 -11.70 2.81
CA VAL A 102 0.33 -12.38 4.08
C VAL A 102 -0.86 -11.71 4.74
N GLY A 103 -2.00 -12.37 4.78
CA GLY A 103 -3.17 -11.95 5.55
C GLY A 103 -3.15 -12.62 6.92
N LYS A 104 -2.84 -11.87 7.98
CA LYS A 104 -2.79 -12.39 9.36
C LYS A 104 -4.14 -12.95 9.82
N ILE A 105 -5.24 -12.32 9.40
CA ILE A 105 -6.59 -12.66 9.86
C ILE A 105 -7.20 -13.79 9.02
N SER A 106 -6.96 -13.77 7.70
CA SER A 106 -7.48 -14.78 6.78
C SER A 106 -6.59 -16.03 6.68
N ASN A 107 -5.48 -16.10 7.44
CA ASN A 107 -4.41 -17.09 7.31
C ASN A 107 -3.90 -17.24 5.86
N LEU A 108 -4.09 -16.21 5.04
CA LEU A 108 -3.70 -16.20 3.65
C LEU A 108 -2.18 -16.02 3.58
N THR A 109 -1.47 -16.94 2.97
CA THR A 109 -0.07 -16.73 2.59
C THR A 109 0.11 -17.13 1.14
N VAL A 110 0.33 -16.13 0.28
CA VAL A 110 0.60 -16.33 -1.14
C VAL A 110 2.00 -15.81 -1.43
N THR A 111 2.90 -16.67 -1.88
CA THR A 111 4.27 -16.30 -2.24
C THR A 111 4.58 -16.78 -3.64
N SER A 112 5.00 -15.86 -4.51
CA SER A 112 5.38 -16.21 -5.88
C SER A 112 6.41 -15.22 -6.46
N LYS A 113 7.13 -15.66 -7.48
CA LYS A 113 8.09 -14.82 -8.21
C LYS A 113 7.36 -14.10 -9.34
N PHE A 114 7.36 -12.78 -9.31
CA PHE A 114 6.73 -11.95 -10.32
C PHE A 114 7.76 -11.08 -11.01
N LYS A 115 7.54 -10.80 -12.29
CA LYS A 115 8.23 -9.71 -12.98
C LYS A 115 7.41 -8.44 -12.73
N ILE A 116 7.95 -7.52 -11.94
CA ILE A 116 7.38 -6.19 -11.76
C ILE A 116 7.78 -5.37 -12.99
N MET A 117 6.78 -4.81 -13.67
CA MET A 117 6.98 -4.01 -14.87
C MET A 117 6.60 -2.55 -14.59
N PRO A 118 7.23 -1.58 -15.26
CA PRO A 118 6.72 -0.21 -15.22
C PRO A 118 5.33 -0.18 -15.87
N SER A 119 4.42 0.59 -15.28
CA SER A 119 3.11 0.87 -15.85
C SER A 119 3.29 1.58 -17.19
N GLN A 120 2.51 1.19 -18.19
CA GLN A 120 2.41 1.92 -19.46
C GLN A 120 1.45 3.12 -19.35
N GLU A 121 0.63 3.16 -18.30
CA GLU A 121 -0.32 4.23 -18.01
C GLU A 121 0.25 5.16 -16.95
N LYS A 122 0.32 6.47 -17.24
CA LYS A 122 0.51 7.50 -16.21
C LYS A 122 -0.85 7.75 -15.57
N LEU A 123 -1.03 7.28 -14.34
CA LEU A 123 -2.23 7.61 -13.56
C LEU A 123 -1.86 8.72 -12.59
N GLU A 124 -2.65 9.80 -12.60
CA GLU A 124 -2.59 10.82 -11.56
C GLU A 124 -3.33 10.30 -10.34
N TYR A 125 -2.58 9.82 -9.36
CA TYR A 125 -3.13 9.54 -8.04
C TYR A 125 -3.25 10.87 -7.28
N PRO A 126 -4.32 11.06 -6.48
CA PRO A 126 -4.39 12.23 -5.62
C PRO A 126 -3.11 12.27 -4.78
N LEU A 127 -2.43 13.42 -4.85
CA LEU A 127 -1.27 13.69 -4.01
C LEU A 127 -1.66 13.36 -2.56
N ILE A 128 -0.75 12.68 -1.85
CA ILE A 128 -0.85 12.57 -0.40
C ILE A 128 -1.09 13.99 0.10
N GLN A 129 -2.28 14.26 0.64
CA GLN A 129 -2.59 15.56 1.25
C GLN A 129 -1.82 15.64 2.56
N THR A 130 -0.50 15.75 2.48
CA THR A 130 0.27 16.38 3.53
C THR A 130 -0.19 17.82 3.55
N ASN A 131 -0.97 18.21 4.56
CA ASN A 131 -1.28 19.60 4.84
C ASN A 131 0.05 20.36 5.03
N PHE A 132 0.61 20.87 3.94
CA PHE A 132 1.80 21.70 3.96
C PHE A 132 1.42 23.08 4.49
N HIS A 133 1.29 23.19 5.80
CA HIS A 133 1.58 24.46 6.45
C HIS A 133 3.09 24.70 6.33
N LYS A 134 3.49 25.32 5.21
CA LYS A 134 4.71 26.13 5.15
C LYS A 134 4.56 27.21 6.20
N ASN A 135 5.07 26.97 7.40
CA ASN A 135 5.71 27.93 8.29
C ASN A 135 5.93 27.27 9.66
N LEU A 136 7.19 27.34 10.10
CA LEU A 136 7.71 27.06 11.44
C LEU A 136 8.00 25.59 11.81
N LEU A 137 9.30 25.40 12.13
CA LEU A 137 9.98 24.30 12.83
C LEU A 137 10.57 23.21 11.92
N ASP A 138 11.82 23.45 11.49
CA ASP A 138 12.73 22.48 10.86
C ASP A 138 12.82 21.17 11.65
N ASP A 139 12.61 21.22 12.96
CA ASP A 139 12.64 20.02 13.78
C ASP A 139 11.53 19.05 13.42
N LYS A 140 10.34 19.50 13.01
CA LYS A 140 9.17 18.62 12.84
C LYS A 140 9.23 17.71 11.61
N TYR A 141 10.26 17.78 10.77
CA TYR A 141 10.35 16.91 9.60
C TYR A 141 11.07 15.59 9.89
N CYS A 142 10.74 14.53 9.17
CA CYS A 142 11.46 13.26 9.23
C CYS A 142 12.97 13.50 9.08
N PRO A 143 13.82 13.07 10.03
CA PRO A 143 15.25 13.35 9.99
C PRO A 143 15.95 12.65 8.82
N PHE A 144 15.35 11.59 8.27
CA PHE A 144 15.92 10.82 7.18
C PHE A 144 15.60 11.39 5.80
N CYS A 145 14.31 11.65 5.52
CA CYS A 145 13.87 12.05 4.17
C CYS A 145 13.46 13.51 4.05
N LYS A 146 13.22 14.20 5.19
CA LYS A 146 12.72 15.58 5.27
C LYS A 146 11.43 15.87 4.49
N LYS A 147 10.70 14.83 4.08
CA LYS A 147 9.50 14.97 3.23
C LYS A 147 8.19 14.96 4.00
N GLU A 148 8.21 14.50 5.24
CA GLU A 148 7.02 14.33 6.07
C GLU A 148 7.17 15.07 7.39
N ILE A 149 6.07 15.66 7.86
CA ILE A 149 5.96 16.24 9.19
C ILE A 149 5.65 15.11 10.18
N ILE A 150 6.52 14.92 11.16
CA ILE A 150 6.41 13.94 12.24
C ILE A 150 5.32 14.39 13.21
N GLU A 151 4.28 13.58 13.37
CA GLU A 151 3.29 13.76 14.44
C GLU A 151 3.82 13.30 15.81
N GLU A 152 3.23 13.82 16.88
CA GLU A 152 3.73 13.70 18.27
C GLU A 152 3.85 12.26 18.78
N ASN A 153 3.18 11.30 18.14
CA ASN A 153 3.22 9.87 18.47
C ASN A 153 3.66 8.97 17.29
N GLN A 154 4.16 9.57 16.22
CA GLN A 154 4.52 8.84 15.02
C GLN A 154 5.87 8.14 15.20
N LYS A 155 5.85 6.81 15.20
CA LYS A 155 7.05 5.97 15.41
C LYS A 155 7.83 5.68 14.14
N ILE A 156 7.20 5.86 12.98
CA ILE A 156 7.79 5.55 11.67
C ILE A 156 7.37 6.63 10.68
N CYS A 157 8.33 7.13 9.91
CA CYS A 157 8.07 8.04 8.80
C CYS A 157 7.23 7.33 7.73
N GLU A 158 6.02 7.80 7.48
CA GLU A 158 5.21 7.37 6.34
C GLU A 158 5.85 7.73 4.99
N PHE A 159 6.78 8.68 4.87
CA PHE A 159 7.43 8.86 3.56
C PHE A 159 8.53 7.83 3.26
N CYS A 160 9.43 7.56 4.22
CA CYS A 160 10.63 6.75 3.96
C CYS A 160 10.76 5.47 4.80
N GLY A 161 9.81 5.20 5.71
CA GLY A 161 9.85 4.02 6.58
C GLY A 161 10.93 4.06 7.66
N GLY A 162 11.58 5.22 7.87
CA GLY A 162 12.58 5.38 8.93
C GLY A 162 11.94 5.42 10.32
N GLU A 163 12.50 4.70 11.29
CA GLU A 163 12.05 4.73 12.69
C GLU A 163 12.36 6.09 13.32
N LEU A 164 11.32 6.75 13.81
CA LEU A 164 11.39 8.07 14.40
C LEU A 164 11.58 7.92 15.92
N VAL A 165 12.61 8.59 16.45
CA VAL A 165 12.89 8.56 17.89
C VAL A 165 11.78 9.30 18.62
N GLU A 166 11.13 8.65 19.59
CA GLU A 166 10.11 9.26 20.45
C GLU A 166 10.64 10.57 21.04
N ARG A 167 9.97 11.69 20.74
CA ARG A 167 10.26 12.96 21.41
C ARG A 167 9.77 12.84 22.84
N ARG A 168 10.72 12.75 23.78
CA ARG A 168 10.41 13.02 25.18
C ARG A 168 10.09 14.51 25.29
N VAL A 169 8.82 14.81 25.54
CA VAL A 169 8.34 16.14 25.93
C VAL A 169 8.92 16.51 27.28
#